data_AF-A0A382BRR2-F1
#
_entry.id   AF-A0A382BRR2-F1
#
_cell.length_a   1.000
_cell.length_b   1.000
_cell.length_c   1.000
_cell.angle_alpha   90.00
_cell.angle_beta   90.00
_cell.angle_gamma   90.00
#
_symmetry.space_group_name_H-M   'P 1'
#
loop_
_entity.id
_entity.type
_entity.pdbx_description
1 polymer ?
#
loop_
_entity_poly.entity_id
_entity_poly.type
_entity_poly.pdbx_seq_one_letter_code
_entity_poly.pdbx_strand_id
1 'polypeptide(L)' 'MTIRDSSSTRSRQQTTLDLLQRPRRLRRTEALRTLVRETHLSADNFMYPLFVCEGTNVRVEVPS' A
#
# COMPACT_ATOMS: atom_id res chain seq x y z
N MET A 1 -7.56 -62.66 7.34
CA MET A 1 -8.32 -61.45 6.96
C MET A 1 -8.40 -60.60 8.21
N THR A 2 -7.79 -59.42 8.35
CA THR A 2 -7.70 -58.22 7.50
C THR A 2 -6.48 -57.42 8.02
N ILE A 3 -5.40 -57.24 7.27
CA ILE A 3 -5.05 -56.06 6.42
C ILE A 3 -5.49 -54.70 6.99
N ARG A 4 -4.46 -53.88 7.33
CA ARG A 4 -4.25 -52.41 7.21
C ARG A 4 -5.42 -51.49 7.62
N ASP A 5 -5.22 -50.38 8.33
CA ASP A 5 -4.30 -49.29 8.03
C ASP A 5 -3.79 -48.62 9.31
N SER A 6 -2.47 -48.66 9.50
CA SER A 6 -1.76 -47.65 10.29
C SER A 6 -1.93 -46.32 9.56
N SER A 7 -2.89 -45.52 10.01
CA SER A 7 -3.15 -44.16 9.56
C SER A 7 -1.86 -43.36 9.69
N SER A 8 -1.22 -43.15 8.54
CA SER A 8 -0.07 -42.29 8.38
C SER A 8 -0.46 -40.88 8.85
N THR A 9 -0.03 -40.51 10.06
CA THR A 9 0.00 -39.11 10.50
C THR A 9 0.94 -38.36 9.57
N ARG A 10 0.37 -37.83 8.49
CA ARG A 10 1.06 -37.04 7.47
C ARG A 10 1.63 -35.80 8.15
N SER A 11 2.92 -35.86 8.48
CA SER A 11 3.69 -34.74 9.01
C SER A 11 3.49 -33.52 8.10
N ARG A 12 2.87 -32.47 8.65
CA ARG A 12 2.68 -31.18 7.99
C ARG A 12 4.05 -30.54 7.85
N GLN A 13 4.72 -30.79 6.73
CA GLN A 13 5.98 -30.13 6.42
C GLN A 13 5.73 -28.61 6.32
N GLN A 14 6.31 -27.86 7.26
CA GLN A 14 6.27 -26.40 7.23
C GLN A 14 7.31 -25.91 6.21
N THR A 15 6.84 -25.28 5.14
CA THR A 15 7.70 -24.59 4.16
C THR A 15 8.24 -23.30 4.78
N THR A 16 9.36 -23.40 5.49
CA THR A 16 10.13 -22.25 5.96
C THR A 16 11.26 -21.97 4.97
N LEU A 17 11.21 -20.80 4.32
CA LEU A 17 12.34 -20.29 3.54
C LEU A 17 13.21 -19.44 4.47
N ASP A 18 14.51 -19.71 4.55
CA ASP A 18 15.44 -18.93 5.37
C ASP A 18 16.04 -17.77 4.56
N LEU A 19 15.25 -16.70 4.44
CA LEU A 19 15.66 -15.49 3.75
C LEU A 19 16.24 -14.48 4.76
N LEU A 20 17.50 -14.09 4.55
CA LEU A 20 18.19 -13.04 5.32
C LEU A 20 17.48 -11.69 5.19
N GLN A 21 17.05 -11.34 3.97
CA GLN A 21 16.32 -10.09 3.69
C GLN A 21 14.85 -10.37 3.48
N ARG A 22 14.00 -9.65 4.22
CA ARG A 22 12.54 -9.76 4.13
C ARG A 22 11.89 -8.38 4.08
N PRO A 23 11.89 -7.70 2.91
CA PRO A 23 11.36 -6.34 2.76
C PRO A 23 9.91 -6.16 3.23
N ARG A 24 9.10 -7.24 3.15
CA ARG A 24 7.72 -7.25 3.66
C ARG A 24 7.61 -6.94 5.16
N ARG A 25 8.68 -7.12 5.95
CA ARG A 25 8.70 -6.79 7.39
C ARG A 25 8.45 -5.30 7.65
N LEU A 26 8.99 -4.42 6.81
CA LEU A 26 8.78 -2.96 6.91
C LEU A 26 7.37 -2.52 6.51
N ARG A 27 6.56 -3.41 5.92
CA ARG A 27 5.20 -3.12 5.46
C ARG A 27 4.11 -3.74 6.34
N ARG A 28 4.47 -4.31 7.49
CA ARG A 28 3.56 -5.11 8.34
C ARG A 28 2.50 -4.29 9.06
N THR A 29 2.81 -3.05 9.46
CA THR A 29 1.88 -2.18 10.20
C THR A 29 1.81 -0.81 9.54
N GLU A 30 0.79 -0.02 9.88
CA GLU A 30 0.72 1.38 9.44
C GLU A 30 1.90 2.19 9.98
N ALA A 31 2.18 2.11 11.29
CA ALA A 31 3.29 2.82 11.92
C ALA A 31 4.65 2.55 11.26
N LEU A 32 4.95 1.30 10.88
CA LEU A 32 6.19 0.97 10.19
C LEU A 32 6.23 1.58 8.78
N ARG A 33 5.11 1.53 8.04
CA ARG A 33 5.01 2.15 6.71
C ARG A 33 5.14 3.67 6.78
N THR A 34 4.62 4.30 7.83
CA THR A 34 4.79 5.75 8.08
C THR A 34 6.24 6.09 8.36
N LEU A 35 6.94 5.29 9.18
CA LEU A 35 8.33 5.54 9.56
C LEU A 35 9.31 5.42 8.38
N VAL A 36 9.06 4.53 7.42
CA VAL A 36 9.93 4.35 6.23
C VAL A 36 9.42 5.05 4.98
N ARG A 37 8.38 5.89 5.07
CA ARG A 37 7.81 6.60 3.91
C ARG A 37 8.81 7.66 3.43
N GLU A 38 9.10 7.65 2.13
CA GLU A 38 10.04 8.62 1.53
C GLU A 38 9.32 9.88 1.01
N THR A 39 8.18 9.71 0.35
CA THR A 39 7.44 10.83 -0.25
C THR A 39 6.34 11.34 0.67
N HIS A 40 6.36 12.65 0.92
CA HIS A 40 5.32 13.37 1.65
C HIS A 40 4.72 14.44 0.76
N LEU A 41 3.40 14.62 0.85
CA LEU A 41 2.67 15.66 0.14
C LEU A 41 1.97 16.52 1.19
N SER A 42 2.27 17.82 1.20
CA SER A 42 1.60 18.83 2.02
C SER A 42 0.84 19.83 1.14
N ALA A 43 -0.02 20.64 1.77
CA ALA A 43 -0.73 21.70 1.08
C ALA A 43 0.23 22.68 0.36
N ASP A 44 1.42 22.89 0.93
CA ASP A 44 2.46 23.78 0.42
C ASP A 44 3.08 23.29 -0.90
N ASN A 45 2.86 22.03 -1.28
CA ASN A 45 3.36 21.47 -2.52
C ASN A 45 2.39 21.69 -3.70
N PHE A 46 1.19 22.21 -3.46
CA PHE A 46 0.22 22.46 -4.51
C PHE A 46 0.34 23.89 -5.06
N MET A 47 0.16 24.00 -6.37
CA MET A 47 -0.07 25.27 -7.04
C MET A 47 -1.55 25.36 -7.41
N TYR A 48 -2.18 26.51 -7.13
CA TYR A 48 -3.57 26.77 -7.49
C TYR A 48 -3.63 27.71 -8.70
N PRO A 49 -3.64 27.20 -9.94
CA PRO A 49 -3.79 28.02 -11.12
C PRO A 49 -5.19 28.63 -11.16
N LEU A 50 -5.27 29.93 -11.44
CA LEU A 50 -6.51 30.69 -11.49
C LEU A 50 -6.71 31.28 -12.87
N PHE A 51 -7.95 31.23 -13.35
CA PHE A 51 -8.37 31.94 -14.55
C PHE A 51 -8.92 33.31 -14.15
N VAL A 52 -8.48 34.36 -14.86
CA VAL A 52 -8.90 35.75 -14.62
C VAL A 52 -9.53 36.30 -15.89
N CYS A 53 -10.60 37.08 -15.74
CA CYS A 53 -11.26 37.80 -16.82
C CYS A 53 -11.46 39.27 -16.42
N GLU A 54 -11.56 40.14 -17.41
CA GLU A 54 -11.75 41.58 -17.20
C GLU A 54 -13.15 41.89 -16.67
N GLY A 55 -13.27 42.93 -15.84
CA GLY A 55 -14.53 43.37 -15.24
C GLY A 55 -14.66 43.06 -13.75
N THR A 56 -15.76 43.50 -13.13
CA THR A 56 -16.04 43.31 -11.70
C THR A 56 -17.23 42.37 -11.51
N ASN A 57 -17.14 41.41 -10.59
CA ASN A 57 -18.17 40.39 -10.31
C ASN A 57 -18.58 39.54 -11.53
N VAL A 58 -17.68 39.39 -12.51
CA VAL A 58 -17.88 38.52 -13.68
C VAL A 58 -17.42 37.10 -13.35
N ARG A 59 -18.24 36.11 -13.67
CA ARG A 59 -17.90 34.68 -13.59
C ARG A 59 -18.29 34.02 -14.90
N VAL A 60 -17.32 33.39 -15.56
CA VAL A 60 -17.52 32.68 -16.82
C VAL A 60 -17.11 31.23 -16.61
N GLU A 61 -18.00 30.31 -16.98
CA GLU A 61 -17.70 28.88 -16.94
C GLU A 61 -16.70 28.51 -18.03
N VAL A 62 -15.76 27.64 -17.68
CA VAL A 62 -14.80 27.09 -18.65
C VAL A 62 -15.33 25.71 -19.08
N PRO A 63 -15.86 25.55 -20.30
CA PRO A 63 -16.24 24.23 -20.81
C PRO A 63 -14.98 23.39 -21.07
N SER A 64 -15.12 22.07 -20.90
CA SER A 64 -14.04 21.08 -21.10
C SER A 64 -13.87 20.69 -22.56
#